data_AF-A0A7C5HB11-F1
#
_entry.id   AF-A0A7C5HB11-F1
#
_cell.length_a   1.000
_cell.length_b   1.000
_cell.length_c   1.000
_cell.angle_alpha   90.00
_cell.angle_beta   90.00
_cell.angle_gamma   90.00
#
_symmetry.space_group_name_H-M   'P 1'
#
loop_
_entity.id
_entity.type
_entity.pdbx_description
1 polymer ?
#
loop_
_entity_poly.entity_id
_entity_poly.type
_entity_poly.pdbx_seq_one_letter_code
_entity_poly.pdbx_strand_id
1 'polypeptide(L)'
;MIPKNINRNHILRAIQEIDQKGIPKNRQSHKFQLVLANQQYPPKYVVSLANKYANGELLMSKEFGGGNETNSFLRNLGFTITDKATQTVRKKPKARYHKPPKTVTNRHNERCPACKQTIENLLREIYGEVHTNYRFEIGVTPNDFKE
;
A
#
# COMPACT_ATOMS: atom_id res chain seq x y z
N MET A 1 -14.83 -30.59 7.46
CA MET A 1 -15.56 -29.34 7.18
C MET A 1 -14.92 -28.20 7.94
N ILE A 2 -15.15 -26.96 7.53
CA ILE A 2 -14.62 -25.78 8.24
C ILE A 2 -15.35 -25.58 9.59
N PRO A 3 -14.63 -25.48 10.73
CA PRO A 3 -15.22 -25.21 12.04
C PRO A 3 -15.91 -23.84 12.11
N LYS A 4 -17.12 -23.80 12.69
CA LYS A 4 -17.94 -22.56 12.79
C LYS A 4 -17.44 -21.55 13.83
N ASN A 5 -16.53 -21.95 14.71
CA ASN A 5 -15.96 -21.07 15.73
C ASN A 5 -14.85 -20.14 15.19
N ILE A 6 -14.43 -20.32 13.92
CA ILE A 6 -13.53 -19.39 13.26
C ILE A 6 -14.28 -18.10 12.95
N ASN A 7 -13.84 -17.00 13.57
CA ASN A 7 -14.41 -15.67 13.39
C ASN A 7 -13.54 -14.80 12.46
N ARG A 8 -14.04 -13.60 12.15
CA ARG A 8 -13.34 -12.61 11.31
C ARG A 8 -11.96 -12.24 11.86
N ASN A 9 -11.79 -12.16 13.18
CA ASN A 9 -10.51 -11.79 13.80
C ASN A 9 -9.43 -12.87 13.60
N HIS A 10 -9.81 -14.15 13.63
CA HIS A 10 -8.89 -15.25 13.33
C HIS A 10 -8.40 -15.20 11.88
N ILE A 11 -9.28 -14.82 10.95
CA ILE A 11 -8.92 -14.61 9.54
C ILE A 11 -7.93 -13.46 9.38
N LEU A 12 -8.13 -12.34 10.08
CA LEU A 12 -7.20 -11.21 10.04
C LEU A 12 -5.82 -11.57 10.59
N ARG A 13 -5.76 -12.29 11.71
CA ARG A 13 -4.48 -12.80 12.26
C ARG A 13 -3.78 -13.75 11.30
N ALA A 14 -4.53 -14.63 10.62
CA ALA A 14 -3.98 -15.51 9.60
C ALA A 14 -3.37 -14.73 8.42
N ILE A 15 -4.01 -13.65 7.99
CA ILE A 15 -3.47 -12.77 6.93
C ILE A 15 -2.18 -12.09 7.40
N GLN A 16 -2.13 -11.58 8.63
CA GLN A 16 -0.91 -10.99 9.20
C GLN A 16 0.25 -12.00 9.25
N GLU A 17 -0.01 -13.26 9.62
CA GLU A 17 1.02 -14.30 9.60
C GLU A 17 1.51 -14.59 8.17
N ILE A 18 0.61 -14.53 7.17
CA ILE A 18 0.97 -14.67 5.75
C ILE A 18 1.82 -13.48 5.29
N ASP A 19 1.52 -12.26 5.71
CA ASP A 19 2.31 -11.08 5.34
C ASP A 19 3.74 -11.16 5.89
N GLN A 20 3.92 -11.73 7.08
CA GLN A 20 5.23 -11.89 7.72
C GLN A 20 6.05 -13.06 7.16
N LYS A 21 5.42 -14.22 6.97
CA LYS A 21 6.12 -15.48 6.61
C LYS A 21 6.05 -15.81 5.12
N GLY A 22 5.17 -15.14 4.39
CA GLY A 22 4.87 -15.44 3.00
C GLY A 22 4.00 -16.69 2.81
N ILE A 23 3.69 -16.97 1.54
CA ILE A 23 2.84 -18.10 1.13
C ILE A 23 3.74 -19.24 0.63
N PRO A 24 3.69 -20.43 1.24
CA PRO A 24 4.38 -21.61 0.72
C PRO A 24 3.92 -21.96 -0.71
N LYS A 25 4.84 -22.38 -1.59
CA LYS A 25 4.53 -22.71 -3.00
C LYS A 25 3.39 -23.73 -3.15
N ASN A 26 3.33 -24.72 -2.26
CA ASN A 26 2.29 -25.76 -2.24
C ASN A 26 0.92 -25.30 -1.71
N ARG A 27 0.83 -24.08 -1.15
CA ARG A 27 -0.41 -23.49 -0.60
C ARG A 27 -0.94 -22.34 -1.46
N GLN A 28 -0.38 -22.13 -2.65
CA GLN A 28 -0.89 -21.14 -3.60
C GLN A 28 -2.28 -21.52 -4.12
N SER A 29 -3.08 -20.51 -4.46
CA SER A 29 -4.40 -20.73 -5.05
C SER A 29 -4.37 -20.68 -6.58
N HIS A 30 -5.02 -21.66 -7.20
CA HIS A 30 -5.12 -21.78 -8.65
C HIS A 30 -6.38 -21.11 -9.23
N LYS A 31 -7.51 -21.14 -8.48
CA LYS A 31 -8.83 -20.68 -8.97
C LYS A 31 -9.32 -19.41 -8.28
N PHE A 32 -9.28 -19.33 -6.95
CA PHE A 32 -9.89 -18.22 -6.19
C PHE A 32 -8.88 -17.43 -5.40
N GLN A 33 -9.11 -16.14 -5.20
CA GLN A 33 -8.26 -15.28 -4.37
C GLN A 33 -9.11 -14.48 -3.40
N LEU A 34 -8.66 -14.39 -2.16
CA LEU A 34 -9.22 -13.47 -1.17
C LEU A 34 -8.55 -12.12 -1.34
N VAL A 35 -9.34 -11.06 -1.48
CA VAL A 35 -8.84 -9.70 -1.69
C VAL A 35 -9.04 -8.88 -0.42
N LEU A 36 -7.95 -8.35 0.13
CA LEU A 36 -7.97 -7.43 1.27
C LEU A 36 -6.89 -6.37 1.06
N ALA A 37 -7.24 -5.09 1.21
CA ALA A 37 -6.31 -3.97 1.08
C ALA A 37 -5.42 -4.01 -0.20
N ASN A 38 -6.03 -4.35 -1.34
CA ASN A 38 -5.39 -4.55 -2.64
C ASN A 38 -4.38 -5.71 -2.74
N GLN A 39 -4.27 -6.54 -1.69
CA GLN A 39 -3.47 -7.76 -1.71
C GLN A 39 -4.34 -9.00 -1.94
N GLN A 40 -3.72 -10.07 -2.46
CA GLN A 40 -4.39 -11.30 -2.84
C GLN A 40 -3.84 -12.48 -2.05
N TYR A 41 -4.73 -13.19 -1.36
CA TYR A 41 -4.38 -14.30 -0.48
C TYR A 41 -5.05 -15.61 -0.95
N PRO A 42 -4.42 -16.78 -0.75
CA PRO A 42 -5.04 -18.07 -1.08
C PRO A 42 -6.15 -18.39 -0.06
N PRO A 43 -7.44 -18.44 -0.47
CA PRO A 43 -8.56 -18.57 0.48
C PRO A 43 -8.45 -19.79 1.39
N LYS A 44 -8.06 -20.94 0.80
CA LYS A 44 -7.94 -22.20 1.53
C LYS A 44 -6.79 -22.17 2.55
N TYR A 45 -5.70 -21.48 2.23
CA TYR A 45 -4.57 -21.35 3.15
C TYR A 45 -4.90 -20.43 4.32
N VAL A 46 -5.61 -19.33 4.05
CA VAL A 46 -6.09 -18.40 5.09
C VAL A 46 -6.96 -19.10 6.11
N VAL A 47 -7.93 -19.92 5.67
CA VAL A 47 -8.79 -20.70 6.60
C VAL A 47 -7.99 -21.73 7.40
N SER A 48 -7.02 -22.40 6.76
CA SER A 48 -6.14 -23.37 7.41
C SER A 48 -5.35 -22.75 8.57
N LEU A 49 -4.81 -21.54 8.36
CA LEU A 49 -4.13 -20.76 9.39
C LEU A 49 -5.08 -20.17 10.43
N ALA A 50 -6.27 -19.75 10.04
CA ALA A 50 -7.24 -19.19 10.98
C ALA A 50 -7.70 -20.22 12.03
N ASN A 51 -7.75 -21.51 11.66
CA ASN A 51 -8.03 -22.58 12.61
C ASN A 51 -6.99 -22.67 13.73
N LYS A 52 -5.71 -22.41 13.43
CA LYS A 52 -4.63 -22.39 14.44
C LYS A 52 -4.90 -21.32 15.50
N TYR A 53 -5.47 -20.19 15.11
CA TYR A 53 -5.85 -19.12 16.05
C TYR A 53 -7.15 -19.41 16.81
N ALA A 54 -8.05 -20.22 16.24
CA ALA A 54 -9.32 -20.57 16.87
C ALA A 54 -9.21 -21.77 17.82
N ASN A 55 -8.43 -22.78 17.43
CA ASN A 55 -8.39 -24.12 18.03
C ASN A 55 -6.98 -24.56 18.44
N GLY A 56 -5.95 -23.74 18.21
CA GLY A 56 -4.55 -24.08 18.53
C GLY A 56 -3.84 -24.92 17.46
N GLU A 57 -4.55 -25.49 16.50
CA GLU A 57 -4.00 -26.42 15.50
C GLU A 57 -4.24 -25.99 14.06
N LEU A 58 -3.28 -26.30 13.18
CA LEU A 58 -3.43 -26.02 11.75
C LEU A 58 -4.45 -26.97 11.12
N LEU A 59 -5.50 -26.44 10.50
CA LEU A 59 -6.47 -27.29 9.80
C LEU A 59 -5.85 -27.83 8.51
N MET A 60 -5.79 -29.15 8.38
CA MET A 60 -5.15 -29.81 7.25
C MET A 60 -6.00 -29.64 5.99
N SER A 61 -5.35 -29.44 4.83
CA SER A 61 -6.05 -29.25 3.56
C SER A 61 -6.98 -30.41 3.16
N LYS A 62 -6.81 -31.60 3.77
CA LYS A 62 -7.64 -32.79 3.57
C LYS A 62 -8.94 -32.77 4.38
N GLU A 63 -9.00 -32.00 5.47
CA GLU A 63 -10.12 -31.99 6.40
C GLU A 63 -11.28 -31.12 5.91
N PHE A 64 -11.05 -30.26 4.92
CA PHE A 64 -12.08 -29.38 4.36
C PHE A 64 -11.89 -29.14 2.87
N GLY A 65 -13.00 -28.90 2.19
CA GLY A 65 -13.08 -28.58 0.79
C GLY A 65 -12.57 -27.19 0.47
N GLY A 66 -11.87 -27.08 -0.67
CA GLY A 66 -11.60 -25.79 -1.30
C GLY A 66 -12.80 -25.31 -2.13
N GLY A 67 -12.66 -24.17 -2.82
CA GLY A 67 -13.70 -23.66 -3.71
C GLY A 67 -14.93 -23.22 -2.92
N ASN A 68 -16.11 -23.78 -3.21
CA ASN A 68 -17.39 -23.31 -2.67
C ASN A 68 -17.43 -23.29 -1.14
N GLU A 69 -16.97 -24.35 -0.45
CA GLU A 69 -17.01 -24.41 1.02
C GLU A 69 -16.19 -23.25 1.63
N THR A 70 -14.95 -23.10 1.21
CA THR A 70 -14.05 -22.03 1.67
C THR A 70 -14.56 -20.63 1.27
N ASN A 71 -15.01 -20.48 0.03
CA ASN A 71 -15.43 -19.19 -0.50
C ASN A 71 -16.69 -18.68 0.19
N SER A 72 -17.70 -19.54 0.38
CA SER A 72 -18.94 -19.19 1.08
C SER A 72 -18.66 -18.86 2.54
N PHE A 73 -17.81 -19.64 3.21
CA PHE A 73 -17.40 -19.35 4.58
C PHE A 73 -16.77 -17.95 4.74
N LEU A 74 -15.83 -17.60 3.86
CA LEU A 74 -15.16 -16.29 3.90
C LEU A 74 -16.09 -15.13 3.51
N ARG A 75 -16.99 -15.34 2.54
CA ARG A 75 -18.02 -14.35 2.18
C ARG A 75 -18.98 -14.06 3.32
N ASN A 76 -19.40 -15.09 4.07
CA ASN A 76 -20.25 -14.93 5.24
C ASN A 76 -19.57 -14.14 6.37
N LEU A 77 -18.23 -14.15 6.43
CA LEU A 77 -17.44 -13.31 7.33
C LEU A 77 -17.16 -11.90 6.78
N GLY A 78 -17.69 -11.56 5.60
CA GLY A 78 -17.55 -10.25 4.97
C GLY A 78 -16.29 -10.06 4.12
N PHE A 79 -15.63 -11.13 3.69
CA PHE A 79 -14.46 -11.05 2.81
C PHE A 79 -14.81 -11.18 1.33
N THR A 80 -14.11 -10.42 0.50
CA THR A 80 -14.26 -10.45 -0.96
C THR A 80 -13.43 -11.57 -1.57
N ILE A 81 -14.07 -12.47 -2.32
CA ILE A 81 -13.42 -13.56 -3.05
C ILE A 81 -13.60 -13.34 -4.56
N THR A 82 -12.49 -13.35 -5.30
CA THR A 82 -12.45 -13.19 -6.76
C THR A 82 -11.96 -14.47 -7.44
N ASP A 83 -12.52 -14.80 -8.61
CA ASP A 83 -12.05 -15.91 -9.44
C ASP A 83 -10.96 -15.43 -10.42
N LYS A 84 -9.83 -16.14 -10.46
CA LYS A 84 -8.73 -15.91 -11.40
C LYS A 84 -9.17 -16.04 -12.86
N ALA A 85 -10.12 -16.92 -13.16
CA ALA A 85 -10.65 -17.08 -14.51
C ALA A 85 -11.45 -15.83 -14.92
N THR A 86 -12.24 -15.23 -14.03
CA THR A 86 -13.00 -14.01 -14.34
C THR A 86 -12.14 -12.75 -14.41
N GLN A 87 -10.91 -12.79 -13.89
CA GLN A 87 -9.94 -11.70 -14.09
C GLN A 87 -9.53 -11.57 -15.58
N THR A 88 -9.77 -12.58 -16.43
CA THR A 88 -9.40 -12.53 -17.86
C THR A 88 -10.43 -11.84 -18.77
N VAL A 89 -11.60 -11.41 -18.26
CA VAL A 89 -12.62 -10.71 -19.06
C VAL A 89 -13.08 -9.39 -18.46
N ARG A 90 -12.18 -8.70 -17.75
CA ARG A 90 -12.17 -7.24 -17.76
C ARG A 90 -10.92 -6.82 -18.49
N LYS A 91 -11.01 -6.71 -19.82
CA LYS A 91 -10.18 -5.74 -20.54
C LYS A 91 -10.47 -4.41 -19.85
N LYS A 92 -9.61 -4.03 -18.89
CA LYS A 92 -9.43 -2.61 -18.55
C LYS A 92 -9.39 -1.90 -19.89
N PRO A 93 -10.12 -0.78 -20.12
CA PRO A 93 -9.86 0.02 -21.32
C PRO A 93 -8.35 0.13 -21.40
N LYS A 94 -7.73 -0.22 -22.55
CA LYS A 94 -6.28 -0.18 -22.71
C LYS A 94 -5.88 1.11 -22.03
N ALA A 95 -5.23 1.01 -20.86
CA ALA A 95 -4.70 2.20 -20.25
C ALA A 95 -3.86 2.73 -21.40
N ARG A 96 -4.22 3.91 -21.96
CA ARG A 96 -3.29 4.66 -22.79
C ARG A 96 -1.99 4.45 -22.09
N TYR A 97 -0.97 3.93 -22.76
CA TYR A 97 0.35 3.78 -22.17
C TYR A 97 0.69 5.17 -21.63
N HIS A 98 0.34 5.40 -20.37
CA HIS A 98 0.86 6.45 -19.55
C HIS A 98 2.19 5.82 -19.29
N LYS A 99 3.11 6.11 -20.22
CA LYS A 99 4.55 6.03 -20.01
C LYS A 99 4.69 6.27 -18.52
N PRO A 100 5.13 5.25 -17.73
CA PRO A 100 5.12 5.35 -16.27
C PRO A 100 5.58 6.76 -15.98
N PRO A 101 4.79 7.61 -15.29
CA PRO A 101 5.08 9.03 -15.21
C PRO A 101 6.54 9.04 -14.88
N LYS A 102 7.37 9.52 -15.85
CA LYS A 102 8.84 9.38 -15.79
C LYS A 102 9.10 9.57 -14.32
N THR A 103 9.64 8.59 -13.59
CA THR A 103 9.94 8.82 -12.17
C THR A 103 10.66 10.13 -12.25
N VAL A 104 9.98 11.19 -11.83
CA VAL A 104 10.57 12.50 -11.89
C VAL A 104 11.45 12.28 -10.71
N THR A 105 12.67 11.80 -10.99
CA THR A 105 13.81 12.11 -10.19
C THR A 105 13.69 13.61 -10.16
N ASN A 106 12.99 14.08 -9.14
CA ASN A 106 12.73 15.45 -8.90
C ASN A 106 14.11 15.85 -8.45
N ARG A 107 14.98 16.08 -9.45
CA ARG A 107 16.34 16.53 -9.27
C ARG A 107 16.13 17.96 -8.84
N HIS A 108 15.81 18.10 -7.57
CA HIS A 108 15.78 19.37 -6.87
C HIS A 108 17.24 19.80 -6.83
N ASN A 109 17.58 20.71 -7.74
CA ASN A 109 18.86 21.40 -7.67
C ASN A 109 18.69 22.66 -6.81
N GLU A 110 19.80 23.35 -6.57
CA GLU A 110 19.87 24.59 -5.79
C GLU A 110 18.96 25.71 -6.32
N ARG A 111 18.42 25.57 -7.53
CA ARG A 111 17.48 26.53 -8.17
C ARG A 111 16.02 26.11 -8.11
N CYS A 112 15.63 25.15 -7.27
CA CYS A 112 14.23 24.74 -7.17
C CYS A 112 13.36 25.81 -6.47
N PRO A 113 12.35 26.40 -7.15
CA PRO A 113 11.52 27.45 -6.57
C PRO A 113 10.65 26.96 -5.42
N ALA A 114 10.16 25.70 -5.48
CA ALA A 114 9.38 25.10 -4.40
C ALA A 114 10.20 24.99 -3.11
N CYS A 115 11.46 24.56 -3.21
CA CYS A 115 12.36 24.47 -2.06
C CYS A 115 12.68 25.86 -1.49
N LYS A 116 12.91 26.86 -2.35
CA LYS A 116 13.14 28.25 -1.93
C LYS A 116 11.94 28.80 -1.16
N GLN A 117 10.71 28.51 -1.63
CA GLN A 117 9.48 28.93 -0.95
C GLN A 117 9.33 28.28 0.43
N THR A 118 9.65 26.98 0.56
CA THR A 118 9.61 26.29 1.85
C THR A 118 10.55 26.94 2.86
N ILE A 119 11.77 27.28 2.44
CA ILE A 119 12.76 27.94 3.31
C ILE A 119 12.28 29.35 3.68
N GLU A 120 11.74 30.12 2.73
CA GLU A 120 11.19 31.45 3.01
C GLU A 120 10.08 31.41 4.06
N ASN A 121 9.16 30.43 3.95
CA ASN A 121 8.09 30.26 4.92
C ASN A 121 8.63 29.91 6.31
N LEU A 122 9.59 29.00 6.40
CA LEU A 122 10.24 28.65 7.66
C LEU A 122 10.92 29.86 8.32
N LEU A 123 11.68 30.64 7.53
CA LEU A 123 12.36 31.83 8.05
C LEU A 123 11.37 32.91 8.48
N ARG A 124 10.22 33.02 7.80
CA ARG A 124 9.14 33.92 8.18
C ARG A 124 8.51 33.54 9.51
N GLU A 125 8.36 32.26 9.80
CA GLU A 125 7.88 31.79 11.10
C GLU A 125 8.86 32.10 12.24
N ILE A 126 10.16 31.99 12.00
CA ILE A 126 11.19 32.20 13.04
C ILE A 126 11.48 33.69 13.26
N TYR A 127 11.62 34.46 12.18
CA TYR A 127 12.16 35.82 12.21
C TYR A 127 11.14 36.90 11.84
N GLY A 128 9.90 36.53 11.48
CA GLY A 128 8.89 37.47 11.02
C GLY A 128 9.10 37.85 9.56
N GLU A 129 9.57 39.05 9.27
CA GLU A 129 9.65 39.53 7.88
C GLU A 129 10.86 38.98 7.13
N VAL A 130 10.62 38.43 5.93
CA VAL A 130 11.67 37.90 5.05
C VAL A 130 11.51 38.51 3.67
N HIS A 131 12.58 39.15 3.19
CA HIS A 131 12.65 39.77 1.88
C HIS A 131 13.57 38.98 0.95
N THR A 132 13.09 38.63 -0.24
CA THR A 132 13.92 38.01 -1.28
C THR A 132 14.40 39.06 -2.28
N ASN A 133 15.65 38.91 -2.76
CA ASN A 133 16.28 39.88 -3.67
C ASN A 133 16.26 41.33 -3.12
N TYR A 134 16.41 41.48 -1.81
CA TYR A 134 16.46 42.79 -1.17
C TYR A 134 17.67 43.58 -1.70
N ARG A 135 17.41 44.77 -2.24
CA ARG A 135 18.43 45.67 -2.74
C ARG A 135 18.77 46.66 -1.64
N PHE A 136 20.01 46.65 -1.18
CA PHE A 136 20.50 47.69 -0.30
C PHE A 136 20.59 48.99 -1.08
N GLU A 137 20.02 50.06 -0.54
CA GLU A 137 20.18 51.42 -1.03
C GLU A 137 21.52 52.00 -0.55
N ILE A 138 22.59 51.25 -0.76
CA ILE A 138 23.95 51.68 -0.45
C ILE A 138 24.75 51.68 -1.74
N GLY A 139 25.56 52.71 -1.92
CA GLY A 139 26.46 52.79 -3.06
C GLY A 139 27.47 51.65 -3.03
N VAL A 140 27.91 51.21 -4.22
CA VAL A 140 28.90 50.13 -4.38
C VAL A 140 30.23 50.67 -4.89
N THR A 141 30.33 51.97 -5.13
CA THR A 141 31.55 52.60 -5.61
C THR A 141 32.33 53.19 -4.43
N PRO A 142 33.67 53.19 -4.48
CA PRO A 142 34.50 53.81 -3.45
C PRO A 142 34.22 55.30 -3.22
N ASN A 143 33.57 55.99 -4.17
CA ASN A 143 33.18 57.38 -4.02
C ASN A 143 31.90 57.57 -3.19
N ASP A 144 31.05 56.54 -3.07
CA ASP A 144 29.80 56.60 -2.30
C ASP A 144 30.03 56.60 -0.78
N PHE A 145 31.29 56.41 -0.35
CA PHE A 145 31.73 56.34 1.05
C PHE A 145 32.78 57.39 1.40
N LYS A 146 33.01 58.38 0.53
CA LYS A 146 33.89 59.52 0.84
C LYS A 146 33.04 60.60 1.52
N GLU A 147 33.38 60.92 2.76
CA GLU A 147 32.82 62.05 3.52
C GLU A 147 33.10 63.41 2.84
#